data_AF-A0A3C1T8L9-F1
#
_entry.id   AF-A0A3C1T8L9-F1
#
_cell.length_a   1.000
_cell.length_b   1.000
_cell.length_c   1.000
_cell.angle_alpha   90.00
_cell.angle_beta   90.00
_cell.angle_gamma   90.00
#
_symmetry.space_group_name_H-M   'P 1'
#
loop_
_entity.id
_entity.type
_entity.pdbx_description
1 polymer ?
#
loop_
_entity_poly.entity_id
_entity_poly.type
_entity_poly.pdbx_seq_one_letter_code
_entity_poly.pdbx_strand_id
1 'polypeptide(L)'
;DAAWNTATGDMEYQGVYVRTGQKLFHQGPFQDGTNNIGEFLAIVHGLAYLQKHQSNLPIYTDSKTAMSWIKRKHANTKLEVTPRNKALFEMLQRAEEWLSKNKITNAIVKWETEYWGENPADFGRK
;
A
#
# COMPACT_ATOMS: atom_id res chain seq x y z
N ASP A 1 0.44 -5.37 -2.43
CA ASP A 1 -0.90 -5.68 -1.93
C ASP A 1 -0.96 -5.51 -0.42
N ALA A 2 -2.14 -5.56 0.16
CA ALA A 2 -2.37 -5.60 1.59
C ALA A 2 -3.24 -6.79 1.99
N ALA A 3 -3.13 -7.19 3.26
CA ALA A 3 -4.02 -8.13 3.89
C ALA A 3 -4.51 -7.54 5.21
N TRP A 4 -5.76 -7.83 5.55
CA TRP A 4 -6.39 -7.39 6.78
C TRP A 4 -7.22 -8.51 7.39
N ASN A 5 -6.93 -8.84 8.65
CA ASN A 5 -7.69 -9.80 9.42
C ASN A 5 -8.86 -9.07 10.11
N THR A 6 -10.09 -9.34 9.68
CA THR A 6 -11.30 -8.71 10.21
C THR A 6 -11.63 -9.13 11.65
N ALA A 7 -11.10 -10.25 12.13
CA ALA A 7 -11.32 -10.73 13.49
C ALA A 7 -10.37 -10.06 14.50
N THR A 8 -9.10 -9.86 14.14
CA THR A 8 -8.09 -9.26 15.04
C THR A 8 -7.87 -7.78 14.80
N GLY A 9 -8.23 -7.27 13.62
CA GLY A 9 -7.89 -5.92 13.17
C GLY A 9 -6.48 -5.79 12.61
N ASP A 10 -5.70 -6.86 12.55
CA ASP A 10 -4.32 -6.82 12.08
C ASP A 10 -4.23 -6.57 10.58
N MET A 11 -3.40 -5.61 10.18
CA MET A 11 -3.19 -5.26 8.77
C MET A 11 -1.70 -5.32 8.41
N GLU A 12 -1.39 -5.95 7.29
CA GLU A 12 -0.03 -6.03 6.74
C GLU A 12 -0.04 -5.70 5.25
N TYR A 13 1.12 -5.32 4.71
CA TYR A 13 1.25 -5.04 3.28
C TYR A 13 2.63 -5.42 2.74
N GLN A 14 2.70 -5.70 1.44
CA GLN A 14 3.94 -6.08 0.76
C GLN A 14 4.02 -5.58 -0.67
N GLY A 15 5.24 -5.51 -1.19
CA GLY A 15 5.54 -5.27 -2.59
C GLY A 15 6.43 -6.38 -3.14
N VAL A 16 6.13 -6.85 -4.35
CA VAL A 16 6.90 -7.87 -5.05
C VAL A 16 7.31 -7.37 -6.42
N TYR A 17 8.41 -7.91 -6.94
CA TYR A 17 8.79 -7.70 -8.33
C TYR A 17 8.01 -8.67 -9.22
N VAL A 18 6.97 -8.14 -9.90
CA VAL A 18 5.98 -8.89 -10.70
C VAL A 18 6.60 -10.00 -11.56
N ARG A 19 7.70 -9.73 -12.27
CA ARG A 19 8.33 -10.70 -13.17
C ARG A 19 8.83 -11.98 -12.47
N THR A 20 9.22 -11.88 -11.21
CA THR A 20 9.91 -12.97 -10.48
C THR A 20 9.18 -13.41 -9.21
N GLY A 21 8.19 -12.64 -8.75
CA GLY A 21 7.57 -12.83 -7.44
C GLY A 21 8.49 -12.47 -6.26
N GLN A 22 9.70 -11.97 -6.51
CA GLN A 22 10.62 -11.60 -5.43
C GLN A 22 10.00 -10.52 -4.54
N LYS A 23 9.82 -10.83 -3.26
CA LYS A 23 9.38 -9.86 -2.25
C LYS A 23 10.46 -8.79 -2.03
N LEU A 24 10.11 -7.53 -2.33
CA LEU A 24 10.99 -6.38 -2.20
C LEU A 24 10.87 -5.75 -0.81
N PHE A 25 9.66 -5.74 -0.25
CA PHE A 25 9.40 -5.27 1.10
C PHE A 25 8.12 -5.90 1.66
N HIS A 26 8.03 -5.94 2.98
CA HIS A 26 6.85 -6.32 3.75
C HIS A 26 6.83 -5.55 5.06
N GLN A 27 5.65 -5.16 5.52
CA GLN A 27 5.42 -4.33 6.69
C GLN A 27 4.15 -4.77 7.41
N GLY A 28 4.19 -4.68 8.75
CA GLY A 28 3.12 -5.13 9.63
C GLY A 28 3.48 -6.40 10.41
N PRO A 29 2.51 -6.99 11.14
CA PRO A 29 1.13 -6.51 11.26
C PRO A 29 1.04 -5.20 12.07
N PHE A 30 0.23 -4.28 11.58
CA PHE A 30 -0.23 -3.09 12.31
C PHE A 30 -1.57 -3.40 12.96
N GLN A 31 -1.71 -2.98 14.22
CA GLN A 31 -2.92 -3.20 15.01
C GLN A 31 -4.05 -2.23 14.57
N ASP A 32 -5.28 -2.73 14.65
CA ASP A 32 -6.53 -2.01 14.35
C ASP A 32 -6.47 -1.20 13.03
N GLY A 33 -6.01 -1.83 11.95
CA GLY A 33 -5.95 -1.26 10.61
C GLY A 33 -7.15 -1.60 9.73
N THR A 34 -7.08 -1.22 8.46
CA THR A 34 -8.06 -1.62 7.43
C THR A 34 -7.36 -1.92 6.12
N ASN A 35 -7.98 -2.71 5.25
CA ASN A 35 -7.37 -3.09 3.96
C ASN A 35 -6.98 -1.87 3.12
N ASN A 36 -7.87 -0.87 2.99
CA ASN A 36 -7.62 0.35 2.20
C ASN A 36 -6.39 1.14 2.70
N ILE A 37 -6.16 1.16 4.02
CA ILE A 37 -4.96 1.79 4.59
C ILE A 37 -3.71 1.02 4.16
N GLY A 38 -3.73 -0.31 4.26
CA GLY A 38 -2.62 -1.14 3.82
C GLY A 38 -2.30 -0.96 2.34
N GLU A 39 -3.32 -0.96 1.47
CA GLU A 39 -3.15 -0.78 0.03
C GLU A 39 -2.54 0.60 -0.30
N PHE A 40 -3.01 1.65 0.36
CA PHE A 40 -2.44 2.99 0.23
C PHE A 40 -0.97 3.03 0.66
N LEU A 41 -0.66 2.50 1.85
CA LEU A 41 0.72 2.45 2.36
C LEU A 41 1.64 1.62 1.46
N ALA A 42 1.15 0.52 0.89
CA ALA A 42 1.90 -0.31 -0.05
C ALA A 42 2.33 0.48 -1.30
N ILE A 43 1.43 1.30 -1.86
CA ILE A 43 1.74 2.13 -3.03
C ILE A 43 2.77 3.20 -2.67
N VAL A 44 2.59 3.91 -1.55
CA VAL A 44 3.54 4.95 -1.12
C VAL A 44 4.93 4.34 -0.84
N HIS A 45 4.99 3.20 -0.17
CA HIS A 45 6.24 2.47 0.06
C HIS A 45 6.89 2.08 -1.29
N GLY A 46 6.11 1.54 -2.23
CA GLY A 46 6.60 1.20 -3.57
C GLY A 46 7.17 2.42 -4.30
N LEU A 47 6.50 3.57 -4.24
CA LEU A 47 6.98 4.81 -4.86
C LEU A 47 8.31 5.28 -4.25
N ALA A 48 8.38 5.29 -2.91
CA ALA A 48 9.61 5.65 -2.19
C ALA A 48 10.76 4.67 -2.48
N TYR A 49 10.45 3.37 -2.55
CA TYR A 49 11.41 2.33 -2.91
C TYR A 49 11.97 2.55 -4.32
N LEU A 50 11.11 2.78 -5.32
CA LEU A 50 11.53 2.99 -6.70
C LEU A 50 12.34 4.29 -6.86
N GLN A 51 11.93 5.37 -6.18
CA GLN A 51 12.69 6.62 -6.18
C GLN A 51 14.10 6.43 -5.62
N LYS A 52 14.24 5.73 -4.47
CA LYS A 52 15.54 5.44 -3.85
C LYS A 52 16.46 4.64 -4.78
N HIS A 53 15.90 3.77 -5.61
CA HIS A 53 16.64 2.94 -6.57
C HIS A 53 16.69 3.54 -7.98
N GLN A 54 16.28 4.81 -8.15
CA GLN A 54 16.26 5.52 -9.43
C GLN A 54 15.56 4.74 -10.56
N SER A 55 14.49 4.01 -10.20
CA SER A 55 13.75 3.15 -11.11
C SER A 55 12.48 3.81 -11.60
N ASN A 56 12.19 3.68 -12.89
CA ASN A 56 10.99 4.20 -13.54
C ASN A 56 9.90 3.12 -13.75
N LEU A 57 10.03 1.95 -13.12
CA LEU A 57 9.05 0.88 -13.25
C LEU A 57 7.65 1.31 -12.78
N PRO A 58 6.57 0.78 -13.38
CA PRO A 58 5.23 1.04 -12.90
C PRO A 58 4.96 0.29 -11.59
N ILE A 59 4.01 0.80 -10.81
CA ILE A 59 3.43 0.11 -9.65
C ILE A 59 2.05 -0.40 -10.06
N TYR A 60 1.81 -1.69 -9.82
CA TYR A 60 0.49 -2.30 -9.98
C TYR A 60 -0.25 -2.39 -8.66
N THR A 61 -1.55 -2.08 -8.69
CA THR A 61 -2.48 -2.25 -7.57
C THR A 61 -3.86 -2.57 -8.10
N ASP A 62 -4.58 -3.47 -7.47
CA ASP A 62 -5.98 -3.74 -7.77
C ASP A 62 -6.95 -2.80 -7.02
N SER A 63 -6.45 -1.92 -6.16
CA SER A 63 -7.23 -0.99 -5.36
C SER A 63 -7.49 0.36 -6.02
N LYS A 64 -8.72 0.57 -6.48
CA LYS A 64 -9.18 1.90 -6.96
C LYS A 64 -9.23 2.93 -5.83
N THR A 65 -9.50 2.51 -4.59
CA THR A 65 -9.52 3.38 -3.40
C THR A 65 -8.14 3.94 -3.13
N ALA A 66 -7.12 3.09 -3.05
CA ALA A 66 -5.76 3.51 -2.80
C ALA A 66 -5.24 4.42 -3.92
N MET A 67 -5.52 4.10 -5.19
CA MET A 67 -5.20 4.99 -6.32
C MET A 67 -5.83 6.39 -6.16
N SER A 68 -7.09 6.47 -5.71
CA SER A 68 -7.77 7.74 -5.45
C SER A 68 -7.08 8.53 -4.32
N TRP A 69 -6.68 7.87 -3.24
CA TRP A 69 -5.98 8.49 -2.12
C TRP A 69 -4.58 8.99 -2.51
N ILE A 70 -3.85 8.26 -3.35
CA ILE A 70 -2.56 8.72 -3.88
C ILE A 70 -2.73 10.00 -4.73
N LYS A 71 -3.74 10.05 -5.60
CA LYS A 71 -4.05 11.26 -6.39
C LYS A 71 -4.36 12.46 -5.51
N ARG A 72 -5.05 12.24 -4.38
CA ARG A 72 -5.37 13.28 -3.39
C ARG A 72 -4.23 13.57 -2.42
N LYS A 73 -3.17 12.74 -2.43
CA LYS A 73 -2.08 12.74 -1.45
C LYS A 73 -2.57 12.65 0.01
N HIS A 74 -3.71 12.00 0.22
CA HIS A 74 -4.38 11.94 1.52
C HIS A 74 -5.20 10.66 1.67
N ALA A 75 -5.03 9.97 2.80
CA ALA A 75 -5.76 8.77 3.16
C ALA A 75 -7.09 9.13 3.84
N ASN A 76 -8.20 8.97 3.11
CA ASN A 76 -9.54 9.31 3.62
C ASN A 76 -10.14 8.17 4.46
N THR A 77 -9.50 7.85 5.59
CA THR A 77 -9.93 6.82 6.54
C THR A 77 -10.96 7.36 7.55
N LYS A 78 -11.87 6.48 8.01
CA LYS A 78 -12.82 6.74 9.10
C LYS A 78 -12.38 6.14 10.44
N LEU A 79 -11.22 5.48 10.46
CA LEU A 79 -10.68 4.84 11.64
C LEU A 79 -10.34 5.90 12.70
N GLU A 80 -10.77 5.69 13.94
CA GLU A 80 -10.39 6.56 15.06
C GLU A 80 -8.97 6.24 15.54
N VAL A 81 -8.25 7.28 15.97
CA VAL A 81 -6.92 7.12 16.56
C VAL A 81 -7.06 6.55 17.96
N THR A 82 -6.38 5.44 18.22
CA THR A 82 -6.31 4.79 19.53
C THR A 82 -4.84 4.57 19.91
N PRO A 83 -4.55 4.30 21.20
CA PRO A 83 -3.19 3.90 21.59
C PRO A 83 -2.68 2.66 20.85
N ARG A 84 -3.56 1.75 20.42
CA ARG A 84 -3.19 0.50 19.73
C ARG A 84 -2.75 0.74 18.29
N ASN A 85 -3.41 1.64 17.56
CA ASN A 85 -3.09 1.94 16.15
C ASN A 85 -2.19 3.17 15.97
N LYS A 86 -1.59 3.69 17.05
CA LYS A 86 -0.71 4.86 16.98
C LYS A 86 0.40 4.70 15.94
N ALA A 87 1.08 3.55 15.90
CA ALA A 87 2.13 3.26 14.93
C ALA A 87 1.62 3.27 13.47
N LEU A 88 0.37 2.86 13.24
CA LEU A 88 -0.27 2.91 11.92
C LEU A 88 -0.51 4.36 11.48
N PHE A 89 -1.02 5.20 12.37
CA PHE A 89 -1.24 6.61 12.08
C PHE A 89 0.06 7.40 11.88
N GLU A 90 1.12 7.08 12.62
CA GLU A 90 2.47 7.61 12.36
C GLU A 90 2.96 7.22 10.96
N MET A 91 2.69 5.98 10.52
CA MET A 91 3.03 5.54 9.16
C MET A 91 2.21 6.27 8.09
N LEU A 92 0.90 6.49 8.32
CA LEU A 92 0.04 7.27 7.44
C LEU A 92 0.53 8.71 7.30
N GLN A 93 0.84 9.38 8.41
CA GLN A 93 1.36 10.74 8.39
C GLN A 93 2.65 10.83 7.58
N ARG A 94 3.60 9.91 7.82
CA ARG A 94 4.87 9.84 7.05
C ARG A 94 4.62 9.62 5.56
N ALA A 95 3.63 8.80 5.21
CA ALA A 95 3.28 8.52 3.82
C ALA A 95 2.71 9.78 3.13
N GLU A 96 1.80 10.51 3.77
CA GLU A 96 1.23 11.76 3.25
C GLU A 96 2.29 12.87 3.14
N GLU A 97 3.15 12.99 4.14
CA GLU A 97 4.29 13.90 4.10
C GLU A 97 5.23 13.57 2.95
N TRP A 98 5.52 12.29 2.71
CA TRP A 98 6.35 11.88 1.58
C TRP A 98 5.69 12.26 0.25
N LEU A 99 4.38 12.01 0.10
CA LEU A 99 3.64 12.37 -1.11
C LEU A 99 3.61 13.89 -1.36
N SER A 100 3.51 14.70 -0.31
CA SER A 100 3.51 16.16 -0.46
C SER A 100 4.88 16.71 -0.88
N LYS A 101 5.97 16.13 -0.36
CA LYS A 101 7.36 16.56 -0.61
C LYS A 101 7.98 15.98 -1.89
N ASN A 102 7.39 14.94 -2.48
CA ASN A 102 7.95 14.24 -3.64
C ASN A 102 7.07 14.35 -4.89
N LYS A 103 7.73 14.31 -6.06
CA LYS A 103 7.06 14.19 -7.36
C LYS A 103 6.91 12.73 -7.72
N ILE A 104 5.68 12.31 -8.01
CA ILE A 104 5.38 10.97 -8.52
C ILE A 104 5.71 10.95 -10.01
N THR A 105 6.71 10.14 -10.40
CA THR A 105 7.11 9.93 -11.80
C THR A 105 6.72 8.55 -12.32
N ASN A 106 6.61 7.57 -11.43
CA ASN A 106 6.20 6.21 -11.77
C ASN A 106 4.70 6.14 -12.06
N ALA A 107 4.32 5.40 -13.09
CA ALA A 107 2.92 5.13 -13.37
C ALA A 107 2.33 4.22 -12.27
N ILE A 108 1.11 4.52 -11.84
CA ILE A 108 0.33 3.66 -10.95
C ILE A 108 -0.80 3.07 -11.78
N VAL A 109 -0.74 1.77 -12.00
CA VAL A 109 -1.57 1.04 -12.97
C VAL A 109 -2.52 0.12 -12.22
N LYS A 110 -3.79 0.09 -12.65
CA LYS A 110 -4.76 -0.86 -12.13
C LYS A 110 -4.36 -2.27 -12.57
N TRP A 111 -4.20 -3.19 -11.62
CA TRP A 111 -4.11 -4.61 -11.90
C TRP A 111 -5.52 -5.13 -12.20
N GLU A 112 -5.74 -5.63 -13.41
CA GLU A 112 -7.06 -6.11 -13.84
C GLU A 112 -7.24 -7.59 -13.48
N THR A 113 -7.57 -7.84 -12.21
CA THR A 113 -7.69 -9.18 -11.61
C THR A 113 -8.57 -10.15 -12.44
N GLU A 114 -9.64 -9.64 -13.04
CA GLU A 114 -10.54 -10.43 -13.91
C GLU A 114 -9.81 -11.04 -15.12
N TYR A 115 -8.85 -10.33 -15.70
CA TYR A 115 -8.15 -10.74 -16.91
C TYR A 115 -6.79 -11.38 -16.62
N TRP A 116 -6.14 -11.01 -15.52
CA TRP A 116 -4.76 -11.39 -15.21
C TRP A 116 -4.65 -12.35 -14.01
N GLY A 117 -5.76 -12.69 -13.38
CA GLY A 117 -5.78 -13.45 -12.14
C GLY A 117 -5.32 -12.62 -10.94
N GLU A 118 -5.09 -13.30 -9.82
CA GLU A 118 -4.70 -12.65 -8.57
C GLU A 118 -3.41 -11.83 -8.69
N ASN A 119 -3.36 -10.73 -7.95
CA ASN A 119 -2.20 -9.87 -7.91
C ASN A 119 -0.98 -10.68 -7.43
N PRO A 120 0.19 -10.63 -8.09
CA PRO A 120 1.38 -11.37 -7.63
C PRO A 120 1.83 -11.02 -6.20
N ALA A 121 1.40 -9.88 -5.68
CA ALA A 121 1.66 -9.47 -4.30
C ALA A 121 0.57 -9.92 -3.30
N ASP A 122 -0.48 -10.62 -3.74
CA ASP A 122 -1.57 -11.12 -2.89
C ASP A 122 -1.05 -12.09 -1.83
N PHE A 123 -1.70 -12.09 -0.66
CA PHE A 123 -1.28 -12.89 0.49
C PHE A 123 -1.79 -14.35 0.45
N GLY A 124 -2.68 -14.68 -0.49
CA GLY A 124 -3.25 -16.01 -0.67
C GLY A 124 -4.20 -16.45 0.43
N ARG A 125 -4.82 -15.51 1.13
CA ARG A 125 -5.66 -15.76 2.33
C ARG A 125 -7.08 -15.18 2.21
N LYS A 126 -7.59 -15.05 0.98
CA LYS A 126 -8.98 -14.64 0.72
C LYS A 126 -9.97 -15.73 1.09
#